data_AF-A0A7Y0N2R0-F1
#
_entry.id   AF-A0A7Y0N2R0-F1
#
_cell.length_a   1.000
_cell.length_b   1.000
_cell.length_c   1.000
_cell.angle_alpha   90.00
_cell.angle_beta   90.00
_cell.angle_gamma   90.00
#
_symmetry.space_group_name_H-M   'P 1'
#
loop_
_entity.id
_entity.type
_entity.pdbx_description
1 polymer ?
#
loop_
_entity_poly.entity_id
_entity_poly.type
_entity_poly.pdbx_seq_one_letter_code
_entity_poly.pdbx_strand_id
1 'polypeptide(L)'
;VSNAFVDTTISDEAAPGPEDTVTVTMTGPANVVEGDTTTEYTVTLSDPAPVGSIVTLAYSYTTASGDDITETTQAIIGADGVTATFTIDTVDDVYAEGDEVFRVSVSGIVDSDSNPIFEALDVSNAFVDTTISDETDPGPEDTVTVTMTGPANVVEGDTTTDYTVTLSDPAPVGSIVTLA
;
A
#
# COMPACT_ATOMS: atom_id res chain seq x y z
N VAL A 1 62.46 34.62 -4.06
CA VAL A 1 61.75 33.76 -5.04
C VAL A 1 60.28 33.88 -4.73
N SER A 2 59.49 34.42 -5.66
CA SER A 2 58.03 34.44 -5.54
C SER A 2 57.53 33.05 -5.91
N ASN A 3 56.79 32.39 -5.03
CA ASN A 3 56.06 31.19 -5.42
C ASN A 3 54.96 31.63 -6.41
N ALA A 4 54.96 31.06 -7.61
CA ALA A 4 53.82 31.17 -8.52
C ALA A 4 52.83 30.07 -8.15
N PHE A 5 51.61 30.44 -7.76
CA PHE A 5 50.49 29.52 -7.68
C PHE A 5 49.66 29.64 -8.97
N VAL A 6 49.09 28.53 -9.40
CA VAL A 6 48.13 28.46 -10.51
C VAL A 6 46.83 27.98 -9.90
N ASP A 7 45.78 28.77 -10.06
CA ASP A 7 44.43 28.35 -9.70
C ASP A 7 43.86 27.48 -10.83
N THR A 8 43.21 26.39 -10.45
CA THR A 8 42.46 25.52 -11.37
C THR A 8 41.01 25.54 -10.95
N THR A 9 40.10 25.76 -11.90
CA THR A 9 38.66 25.66 -11.68
C THR A 9 38.19 24.29 -12.14
N ILE A 10 37.41 23.61 -11.31
CA ILE A 10 36.64 22.44 -11.71
C ILE A 10 35.25 22.94 -12.12
N SER A 11 34.74 22.43 -13.25
CA SER A 11 33.39 22.71 -13.73
C SER A 11 32.68 21.39 -13.92
N ASP A 12 31.40 21.38 -13.56
CA ASP A 12 30.48 20.27 -13.81
C ASP A 12 30.26 20.06 -15.30
N GLU A 13 29.84 18.84 -15.64
CA GLU A 13 29.23 18.54 -16.92
C GLU A 13 27.89 19.26 -17.11
N ALA A 14 27.47 19.38 -18.37
CA ALA A 14 26.24 20.10 -18.70
C ALA A 14 24.97 19.23 -18.56
N ALA A 15 25.13 17.91 -18.46
CA ALA A 15 24.04 16.96 -18.35
C ALA A 15 24.51 15.70 -17.59
N PRO A 16 23.67 15.11 -16.73
CA PRO A 16 24.04 13.96 -15.91
C PRO A 16 24.52 12.78 -16.75
N GLY A 17 25.67 12.22 -16.38
CA GLY A 17 26.19 10.96 -16.89
C GLY A 17 25.65 9.75 -16.13
N PRO A 18 25.97 8.53 -16.58
CA PRO A 18 25.70 7.31 -15.82
C PRO A 18 26.26 7.31 -14.40
N GLU A 19 27.35 8.05 -14.16
CA GLU A 19 27.97 8.29 -12.87
C GLU A 19 27.11 9.08 -11.88
N ASP A 20 26.13 9.84 -12.36
CA ASP A 20 25.24 10.70 -11.54
C ASP A 20 23.89 10.02 -11.26
N THR A 21 23.79 8.73 -11.57
CA THR A 21 22.57 7.94 -11.39
C THR A 21 22.60 7.16 -10.09
N VAL A 22 21.68 7.47 -9.19
CA VAL A 22 21.44 6.67 -7.99
C VAL A 22 20.51 5.51 -8.33
N THR A 23 20.95 4.28 -8.05
CA THR A 23 20.11 3.09 -8.19
C THR A 23 19.30 2.85 -6.91
N VAL A 24 18.00 2.61 -7.07
CA VAL A 24 17.08 2.26 -5.99
C VAL A 24 16.65 0.82 -6.14
N THR A 25 16.66 0.09 -5.03
CA THR A 25 16.12 -1.27 -4.93
C THR A 25 15.11 -1.34 -3.79
N MET A 26 14.20 -2.30 -3.86
CA MET A 26 13.22 -2.55 -2.81
C MET A 26 13.16 -4.05 -2.49
N THR A 27 13.07 -4.38 -1.21
CA THR A 27 12.76 -5.73 -0.71
C THR A 27 11.57 -5.66 0.23
N GLY A 28 10.82 -6.75 0.37
CA GLY A 28 9.66 -6.80 1.26
C GLY A 28 8.99 -8.17 1.26
N PRO A 29 7.86 -8.31 1.95
CA PRO A 29 7.12 -9.56 2.01
C PRO A 29 6.51 -9.94 0.65
N ALA A 30 6.57 -11.23 0.34
CA ALA A 30 5.84 -11.80 -0.79
C ALA A 30 4.35 -12.06 -0.46
N ASN A 31 4.02 -12.26 0.82
CA ASN A 31 2.66 -12.55 1.26
C ASN A 31 2.36 -11.89 2.61
N VAL A 32 1.09 -11.65 2.88
CA VAL A 32 0.52 -11.16 4.13
C VAL A 32 -0.87 -11.79 4.29
N VAL A 33 -1.32 -11.99 5.52
CA VAL A 33 -2.69 -12.43 5.80
C VAL A 33 -3.58 -11.19 5.86
N GLU A 34 -4.80 -11.29 5.37
CA GLU A 34 -5.80 -10.22 5.50
C GLU A 34 -6.00 -9.81 6.96
N GLY A 35 -6.25 -8.52 7.19
CA GLY A 35 -6.27 -7.91 8.53
C GLY A 35 -4.91 -7.71 9.22
N ASP A 36 -3.85 -8.36 8.76
CA ASP A 36 -2.50 -8.15 9.31
C ASP A 36 -1.79 -6.93 8.70
N THR A 37 -0.88 -6.35 9.49
CA THR A 37 0.16 -5.46 8.97
C THR A 37 1.27 -6.28 8.33
N THR A 38 1.71 -5.89 7.13
CA THR A 38 2.83 -6.54 6.45
C THR A 38 4.10 -6.52 7.31
N THR A 39 5.00 -7.49 7.10
CA THR A 39 6.39 -7.28 7.54
C THR A 39 7.02 -6.10 6.79
N GLU A 40 8.14 -5.60 7.30
CA GLU A 40 8.79 -4.40 6.78
C GLU A 40 9.21 -4.51 5.31
N TYR A 41 8.89 -3.49 4.52
CA TYR A 41 9.52 -3.19 3.24
C TYR A 41 10.76 -2.33 3.49
N THR A 42 11.81 -2.57 2.71
CA THR A 42 13.06 -1.82 2.78
C THR A 42 13.43 -1.30 1.40
N VAL A 43 13.54 0.02 1.29
CA VAL A 43 14.11 0.72 0.14
C VAL A 43 15.59 0.94 0.41
N THR A 44 16.45 0.63 -0.56
CA THR A 44 17.90 0.82 -0.47
C THR A 44 18.41 1.63 -1.65
N LEU A 45 19.20 2.67 -1.37
CA LEU A 45 19.86 3.54 -2.34
C LEU A 45 21.33 3.12 -2.51
N SER A 46 21.88 3.26 -3.72
CA SER A 46 23.31 3.06 -3.98
C SER A 46 24.18 4.14 -3.34
N ASP A 47 23.63 5.35 -3.20
CA ASP A 47 24.31 6.54 -2.72
C ASP A 47 23.43 7.28 -1.70
N PRO A 48 24.03 7.92 -0.69
CA PRO A 48 23.28 8.50 0.42
C PRO A 48 22.47 9.72 0.00
N ALA A 49 21.21 9.76 0.44
CA ALA A 49 20.39 10.96 0.53
C ALA A 49 20.58 11.65 1.90
N PRO A 50 20.27 12.94 2.03
CA PRO A 50 20.15 13.58 3.33
C PRO A 50 19.19 12.81 4.27
N VAL A 51 19.57 12.66 5.54
CA VAL A 51 18.71 12.05 6.55
C VAL A 51 17.41 12.83 6.66
N GLY A 52 16.27 12.13 6.64
CA GLY A 52 14.95 12.76 6.64
C GLY A 52 14.40 13.07 5.24
N SER A 53 15.14 12.79 4.16
CA SER A 53 14.58 12.77 2.80
C SER A 53 13.41 11.78 2.71
N ILE A 54 12.47 12.07 1.81
CA ILE A 54 11.20 11.37 1.67
C ILE A 54 11.23 10.53 0.41
N VAL A 55 11.06 9.22 0.58
CA VAL A 55 10.75 8.28 -0.52
C VAL A 55 9.26 8.36 -0.79
N THR A 56 8.87 8.66 -2.03
CA THR A 56 7.47 8.64 -2.46
C THR A 56 7.12 7.27 -3.06
N LEU A 57 6.01 6.70 -2.61
CA LEU A 57 5.55 5.38 -3.01
C LEU A 57 4.37 5.49 -3.99
N ALA A 58 4.24 4.50 -4.86
CA ALA A 58 3.14 4.38 -5.81
C ALA A 58 2.66 2.93 -5.87
N TYR A 59 1.35 2.77 -6.08
CA TYR A 59 0.67 1.49 -6.03
C TYR A 59 0.06 1.12 -7.39
N SER A 60 0.00 -0.18 -7.65
CA SER A 60 -0.82 -0.76 -8.72
C SER A 60 -1.40 -2.08 -8.27
N TYR A 61 -2.60 -2.38 -8.71
CA TYR A 61 -3.38 -3.52 -8.27
C TYR A 61 -3.58 -4.52 -9.41
N THR A 62 -3.38 -5.81 -9.15
CA THR A 62 -3.59 -6.88 -10.15
C THR A 62 -4.91 -7.58 -9.93
N THR A 63 -5.08 -8.20 -8.76
CA THR A 63 -6.34 -8.81 -8.32
C THR A 63 -6.93 -8.10 -7.11
N ALA A 64 -6.07 -7.52 -6.27
CA ALA A 64 -6.46 -6.61 -5.20
C ALA A 64 -7.09 -5.31 -5.74
N SER A 65 -7.44 -4.44 -4.82
CA SER A 65 -8.09 -3.15 -4.95
C SER A 65 -7.52 -2.17 -3.92
N GLY A 66 -7.93 -0.90 -4.01
CA GLY A 66 -7.54 0.11 -3.03
C GLY A 66 -8.32 0.03 -1.71
N ASP A 67 -9.32 -0.85 -1.63
CA ASP A 67 -10.12 -1.07 -0.43
C ASP A 67 -9.50 -2.16 0.47
N ASP A 68 -8.68 -3.08 -0.07
CA ASP A 68 -8.06 -4.19 0.67
C ASP A 68 -6.80 -3.78 1.45
N ILE A 69 -6.27 -2.58 1.21
CA ILE A 69 -5.10 -2.05 1.92
C ILE A 69 -5.27 -0.59 2.33
N THR A 70 -4.56 -0.19 3.38
CA THR A 70 -4.27 1.21 3.65
C THR A 70 -2.91 1.58 3.07
N GLU A 71 -2.89 2.36 1.99
CA GLU A 71 -1.65 2.77 1.32
C GLU A 71 -0.74 3.62 2.23
N THR A 72 0.48 3.14 2.46
CA THR A 72 1.57 4.00 2.93
C THR A 72 2.14 4.75 1.73
N THR A 73 1.97 6.07 1.69
CA THR A 73 2.36 6.88 0.52
C THR A 73 3.82 7.35 0.56
N GLN A 74 4.45 7.31 1.73
CA GLN A 74 5.80 7.85 1.95
C GLN A 74 6.57 7.03 2.98
N ALA A 75 7.89 6.96 2.78
CA ALA A 75 8.84 6.44 3.77
C ALA A 75 9.99 7.43 3.96
N ILE A 76 10.62 7.41 5.14
CA ILE A 76 11.67 8.38 5.48
C ILE A 76 13.04 7.72 5.42
N ILE A 77 13.98 8.37 4.74
CA ILE A 77 15.39 7.96 4.73
C ILE A 77 15.96 8.10 6.15
N GLY A 78 16.45 6.98 6.66
CA GLY A 78 16.98 6.83 8.00
C GLY A 78 18.36 7.46 8.20
N ALA A 79 18.92 7.24 9.38
CA ALA A 79 20.17 7.85 9.80
C ALA A 79 21.41 7.38 9.02
N ASP A 80 21.32 6.25 8.30
CA ASP A 80 22.38 5.77 7.42
C ASP A 80 22.41 6.48 6.05
N GLY A 81 21.37 7.28 5.75
CA GLY A 81 21.23 8.01 4.49
C GLY A 81 20.87 7.13 3.29
N VAL A 82 20.78 5.81 3.44
CA VAL A 82 20.63 4.87 2.32
C VAL A 82 19.45 3.92 2.46
N THR A 83 18.84 3.83 3.64
CA THR A 83 17.66 2.99 3.86
C THR A 83 16.43 3.82 4.23
N ALA A 84 15.28 3.41 3.72
CA ALA A 84 13.98 3.80 4.24
C ALA A 84 13.13 2.54 4.42
N THR A 85 12.36 2.50 5.49
CA THR A 85 11.48 1.36 5.77
C THR A 85 10.05 1.80 6.03
N PHE A 86 9.12 0.90 5.71
CA PHE A 86 7.68 1.11 5.91
C PHE A 86 6.93 -0.22 5.97
N THR A 87 5.69 -0.18 6.45
CA THR A 87 4.74 -1.29 6.41
C THR A 87 3.47 -0.84 5.69
N ILE A 88 2.63 -1.80 5.33
CA ILE A 88 1.31 -1.59 4.76
C ILE A 88 0.33 -2.39 5.62
N ASP A 89 -0.80 -1.78 5.97
CA ASP A 89 -1.88 -2.49 6.66
C ASP A 89 -2.84 -3.06 5.61
N THR A 90 -3.24 -4.32 5.78
CA THR A 90 -4.35 -4.90 5.03
C THR A 90 -5.66 -4.71 5.79
N VAL A 91 -6.77 -4.72 5.07
CA VAL A 91 -8.12 -4.56 5.62
C VAL A 91 -8.76 -5.93 5.72
N ASP A 92 -9.28 -6.26 6.91
CA ASP A 92 -10.07 -7.46 7.20
C ASP A 92 -11.54 -7.19 6.85
N ASP A 93 -12.08 -7.92 5.87
CA ASP A 93 -13.47 -7.85 5.50
C ASP A 93 -14.25 -9.16 5.70
N VAL A 94 -15.55 -9.14 5.41
CA VAL A 94 -16.48 -10.25 5.75
C VAL A 94 -16.47 -11.40 4.75
N TYR A 95 -15.75 -11.26 3.63
CA TYR A 95 -15.80 -12.18 2.52
C TYR A 95 -14.53 -13.02 2.46
N ALA A 96 -14.72 -14.34 2.50
CA ALA A 96 -13.65 -15.24 2.12
C ALA A 96 -13.32 -15.11 0.62
N GLU A 97 -12.21 -14.45 0.30
CA GLU A 97 -11.75 -14.19 -1.07
C GLU A 97 -10.64 -15.16 -1.53
N GLY A 98 -10.27 -15.05 -2.80
CA GLY A 98 -9.09 -15.74 -3.32
C GLY A 98 -7.85 -14.85 -3.17
N ASP A 99 -6.65 -15.42 -3.31
CA ASP A 99 -5.41 -14.64 -3.22
C ASP A 99 -5.43 -13.37 -4.09
N GLU A 100 -5.17 -12.23 -3.46
CA GLU A 100 -5.20 -10.91 -4.07
C GLU A 100 -3.80 -10.30 -4.13
N VAL A 101 -3.45 -9.59 -5.19
CA VAL A 101 -2.08 -9.09 -5.40
C VAL A 101 -2.06 -7.58 -5.65
N PHE A 102 -1.28 -6.88 -4.84
CA PHE A 102 -0.89 -5.49 -5.05
C PHE A 102 0.63 -5.37 -5.27
N ARG A 103 1.03 -4.29 -5.94
CA ARG A 103 2.42 -3.88 -6.12
C ARG A 103 2.64 -2.52 -5.50
N VAL A 104 3.68 -2.41 -4.68
CA VAL A 104 4.24 -1.12 -4.24
C VAL A 104 5.55 -0.84 -4.98
N SER A 105 5.78 0.42 -5.35
CA SER A 105 6.97 0.87 -6.07
C SER A 105 7.45 2.23 -5.60
N VAL A 106 8.74 2.53 -5.75
CA VAL A 106 9.27 3.88 -5.55
C VAL A 106 9.02 4.72 -6.78
N SER A 107 8.38 5.88 -6.61
CA SER A 107 8.14 6.85 -7.68
C SER A 107 9.16 8.00 -7.67
N GLY A 108 9.82 8.25 -6.54
CA GLY A 108 10.80 9.34 -6.42
C GLY A 108 11.38 9.45 -5.01
N ILE A 109 12.37 10.33 -4.89
CA ILE A 109 12.98 10.72 -3.62
C ILE A 109 13.13 12.23 -3.62
N VAL A 110 12.60 12.87 -2.57
CA VAL A 110 12.53 14.33 -2.45
C VAL A 110 12.98 14.80 -1.06
N ASP A 111 13.27 16.08 -0.94
CA ASP A 111 13.42 16.73 0.35
C ASP A 111 12.05 17.09 0.98
N SER A 112 12.07 17.73 2.16
CA SER A 112 10.85 18.15 2.85
C SER A 112 10.02 19.20 2.09
N ASP A 113 10.64 19.89 1.13
CA ASP A 113 10.00 20.91 0.29
C ASP A 113 9.58 20.34 -1.08
N SER A 114 9.61 19.00 -1.24
CA SER A 114 9.27 18.26 -2.46
C SER A 114 10.19 18.53 -3.66
N ASN A 115 11.43 18.98 -3.42
CA ASN A 115 12.42 19.10 -4.48
C ASN A 115 13.12 17.75 -4.71
N PRO A 116 13.35 17.34 -5.97
CA PRO A 116 14.23 16.20 -6.27
C PRO A 116 15.63 16.42 -5.69
N ILE A 117 16.19 15.39 -5.06
CA ILE A 117 17.51 15.46 -4.42
C ILE A 117 18.67 14.94 -5.29
N PHE A 118 18.36 14.09 -6.26
CA PHE A 118 19.34 13.48 -7.16
C PHE A 118 19.14 14.02 -8.58
N GLU A 119 20.23 14.09 -9.34
CA GLU A 119 20.22 14.51 -10.74
C GLU A 119 19.60 13.44 -11.64
N ALA A 120 19.87 12.17 -11.33
CA ALA A 120 19.23 11.02 -11.95
C ALA A 120 18.93 9.93 -10.91
N LEU A 121 17.79 9.24 -11.12
CA LEU A 121 17.33 8.16 -10.27
C LEU A 121 16.89 6.97 -11.14
N ASP A 122 17.41 5.79 -10.86
CA ASP A 122 16.95 4.54 -11.44
C ASP A 122 16.10 3.76 -10.43
N VAL A 123 14.79 3.75 -10.68
CA VAL A 123 13.79 3.03 -9.87
C VAL A 123 13.29 1.75 -10.54
N SER A 124 13.94 1.31 -11.63
CA SER A 124 13.46 0.19 -12.45
C SER A 124 13.31 -1.14 -11.68
N ASN A 125 14.07 -1.31 -10.58
CA ASN A 125 14.03 -2.49 -9.71
C ASN A 125 13.55 -2.15 -8.28
N ALA A 126 12.89 -1.01 -8.09
CA ALA A 126 12.42 -0.53 -6.80
C ALA A 126 10.93 -0.83 -6.60
N PHE A 127 10.54 -2.09 -6.69
CA PHE A 127 9.16 -2.53 -6.48
C PHE A 127 9.08 -3.93 -5.85
N VAL A 128 7.95 -4.22 -5.19
CA VAL A 128 7.63 -5.53 -4.62
C VAL A 128 6.16 -5.85 -4.92
N ASP A 129 5.91 -7.09 -5.34
CA ASP A 129 4.56 -7.67 -5.40
C ASP A 129 4.28 -8.40 -4.08
N THR A 130 3.12 -8.16 -3.49
CA THR A 130 2.68 -8.81 -2.26
C THR A 130 1.30 -9.39 -2.46
N THR A 131 1.15 -10.65 -2.03
CA THR A 131 -0.12 -11.38 -2.06
C THR A 131 -0.81 -11.28 -0.70
N ILE A 132 -2.07 -10.88 -0.69
CA ILE A 132 -2.98 -10.94 0.46
C ILE A 132 -3.71 -12.27 0.36
N SER A 133 -3.71 -13.02 1.46
CA SER A 133 -4.52 -14.22 1.60
C SER A 133 -5.49 -14.04 2.74
N ASP A 134 -6.74 -14.40 2.49
CA ASP A 134 -7.80 -14.55 3.48
C ASP A 134 -7.32 -15.26 4.77
N GLU A 135 -7.82 -14.80 5.90
CA GLU A 135 -7.55 -15.38 7.21
C GLU A 135 -8.21 -16.76 7.36
N THR A 136 -7.49 -17.70 7.96
CA THR A 136 -8.00 -19.08 8.05
C THR A 136 -9.03 -19.29 9.16
N ASP A 137 -9.16 -18.33 10.08
CA ASP A 137 -10.03 -18.41 11.25
C ASP A 137 -10.86 -17.13 11.37
N PRO A 138 -12.13 -17.16 10.91
CA PRO A 138 -12.98 -15.97 10.87
C PRO A 138 -13.16 -15.31 12.23
N GLY A 139 -12.96 -13.99 12.26
CA GLY A 139 -13.20 -13.10 13.37
C GLY A 139 -14.66 -12.62 13.51
N PRO A 140 -14.93 -11.77 14.51
CA PRO A 140 -16.20 -11.04 14.60
C PRO A 140 -16.53 -10.18 13.38
N GLU A 141 -15.52 -9.69 12.69
CA GLU A 141 -15.56 -8.90 11.45
C GLU A 141 -16.23 -9.70 10.32
N ASP A 142 -16.04 -11.03 10.30
CA ASP A 142 -16.68 -11.98 9.38
C ASP A 142 -18.15 -12.32 9.66
N THR A 143 -18.78 -11.64 10.63
CA THR A 143 -20.14 -11.98 11.04
C THR A 143 -21.18 -11.10 10.36
N VAL A 144 -21.84 -11.65 9.34
CA VAL A 144 -23.05 -11.05 8.78
C VAL A 144 -24.25 -11.26 9.71
N THR A 145 -24.91 -10.16 10.09
CA THR A 145 -26.14 -10.21 10.89
C THR A 145 -27.39 -10.05 10.02
N VAL A 146 -28.46 -10.74 10.41
CA VAL A 146 -29.75 -10.68 9.71
C VAL A 146 -30.79 -10.04 10.63
N THR A 147 -31.49 -9.06 10.10
CA THR A 147 -32.61 -8.39 10.77
C THR A 147 -33.88 -8.55 9.94
N MET A 148 -34.98 -8.89 10.60
CA MET A 148 -36.29 -9.03 9.96
C MET A 148 -37.27 -8.07 10.61
N THR A 149 -37.92 -7.27 9.79
CA THR A 149 -38.96 -6.33 10.23
C THR A 149 -40.27 -6.65 9.51
N GLY A 150 -41.38 -6.41 10.19
CA GLY A 150 -42.70 -6.69 9.64
C GLY A 150 -43.81 -6.30 10.60
N PRO A 151 -45.08 -6.58 10.25
CA PRO A 151 -46.21 -6.20 11.07
C PRO A 151 -46.23 -6.95 12.40
N ALA A 152 -46.29 -6.22 13.51
CA ALA A 152 -46.36 -6.81 14.85
C ALA A 152 -47.69 -7.49 15.16
N ASN A 153 -48.76 -7.09 14.46
CA ASN A 153 -50.10 -7.66 14.59
C ASN A 153 -50.79 -7.66 13.23
N VAL A 154 -51.63 -8.66 13.02
CA VAL A 154 -52.50 -8.78 11.84
C VAL A 154 -53.89 -9.24 12.28
N VAL A 155 -54.93 -8.73 11.62
CA VAL A 155 -56.32 -9.12 11.89
C VAL A 155 -56.64 -10.41 11.13
N GLU A 156 -57.42 -11.29 11.73
CA GLU A 156 -57.86 -12.54 11.08
C GLU A 156 -58.64 -12.24 9.80
N GLY A 157 -58.20 -12.83 8.68
CA GLY A 157 -58.79 -12.64 7.36
C GLY A 157 -58.09 -11.61 6.48
N ASP A 158 -57.13 -10.85 7.02
CA ASP A 158 -56.34 -9.88 6.26
C ASP A 158 -55.01 -10.48 5.75
N THR A 159 -54.51 -9.93 4.64
CA THR A 159 -53.15 -10.19 4.16
C THR A 159 -52.16 -9.35 4.95
N THR A 160 -51.02 -9.92 5.35
CA THR A 160 -49.96 -9.16 6.02
C THR A 160 -49.38 -8.09 5.09
N THR A 161 -48.86 -7.00 5.66
CA THR A 161 -47.88 -6.19 4.91
C THR A 161 -46.58 -6.98 4.73
N ASP A 162 -45.71 -6.49 3.86
CA ASP A 162 -44.43 -7.13 3.58
C ASP A 162 -43.58 -7.24 4.86
N TYR A 163 -42.84 -8.34 4.94
CA TYR A 163 -41.70 -8.46 5.83
C TYR A 163 -40.45 -8.08 5.04
N THR A 164 -39.57 -7.31 5.67
CA THR A 164 -38.29 -6.91 5.08
C THR A 164 -37.17 -7.60 5.84
N VAL A 165 -36.32 -8.30 5.10
CA VAL A 165 -35.06 -8.86 5.62
C VAL A 165 -33.92 -7.93 5.19
N THR A 166 -33.08 -7.55 6.14
CA THR A 166 -31.89 -6.72 5.93
C THR A 166 -30.67 -7.46 6.48
N LEU A 167 -29.60 -7.48 5.70
CA LEU A 167 -28.29 -7.97 6.09
C LEU A 167 -27.43 -6.78 6.54
N SER A 168 -26.50 -6.98 7.48
CA SER A 168 -25.52 -5.93 7.83
C SER A 168 -24.59 -5.61 6.67
N ASP A 169 -24.27 -6.63 5.89
CA ASP A 169 -23.33 -6.56 4.78
C ASP A 169 -23.98 -7.12 3.51
N PRO A 170 -23.59 -6.64 2.32
CA PRO A 170 -24.12 -7.18 1.07
C PRO A 170 -23.90 -8.69 0.99
N ALA A 171 -24.87 -9.43 0.47
CA ALA A 171 -24.61 -10.81 0.09
C ALA A 171 -24.16 -10.85 -1.38
N PRO A 172 -23.26 -11.76 -1.76
CA PRO A 172 -22.95 -12.00 -3.16
C PRO A 172 -24.23 -12.26 -3.98
N VAL A 173 -24.28 -11.72 -5.20
CA VAL A 173 -25.47 -11.83 -6.06
C VAL A 173 -25.81 -13.30 -6.30
N GLY A 174 -27.08 -13.66 -6.05
CA GLY A 174 -27.57 -15.04 -6.17
C GLY A 174 -27.62 -15.82 -4.86
N SER A 175 -27.17 -15.21 -3.75
CA SER A 175 -27.37 -15.76 -2.40
C SER A 175 -28.87 -15.94 -2.09
N ILE A 176 -29.20 -17.02 -1.38
CA ILE A 176 -30.58 -17.37 -1.02
C ILE A 176 -30.76 -17.18 0.49
N VAL A 177 -31.67 -16.30 0.89
CA VAL A 177 -32.16 -16.23 2.27
C VAL A 177 -33.24 -17.29 2.44
N THR A 178 -32.97 -18.29 3.27
CA THR A 178 -33.97 -19.31 3.62
C THR A 178 -34.59 -18.97 4.97
N LEU A 179 -35.90 -18.75 5.01
CA LEU A 179 -36.65 -18.58 6.25
C LEU A 179 -37.17 -19.95 6.70
N ALA A 180 -36.89 -20.32 7.96
CA ALA A 180 -37.35 -21.56 8.58
C ALA A 180 -38.54 -21.33 9.52
#